data_AF-A0A535Z5Q9-F1
#
_entry.id   AF-A0A535Z5Q9-F1
#
_cell.length_a   1.000
_cell.length_b   1.000
_cell.length_c   1.000
_cell.angle_alpha   90.00
_cell.angle_beta   90.00
_cell.angle_gamma   90.00
#
_symmetry.space_group_name_H-M   'P 1'
#
loop_
_entity.id
_entity.type
_entity.pdbx_description
1 polymer ?
#
loop_
_entity_poly.entity_id
_entity_poly.type
_entity_poly.pdbx_seq_one_letter_code
_entity_poly.pdbx_strand_id
1 'polypeptide(L)'
;MGLLALRRYLPYLRPYVRYMVIFLLAQLGSLAAAASIPKVIQYIVDGPITHHDFGHLVQFAGLLVLIAGLEFALILLRRYFSGVASLHMETDLRNDLYAHLQSLQVSFHDNWQSGQLLSRAIADIGTVRRFVSFGLIWFIQIIVTFVVVLVLMAQLDWQLGLVVVLCM
;
A
#
# COMPACT_ATOMS: atom_id res chain seq x y z
N MET A 1 17.42 16.78 10.07
CA MET A 1 17.95 15.58 10.76
C MET A 1 17.09 14.31 10.56
N GLY A 2 15.76 14.38 10.42
CA GLY A 2 14.89 13.18 10.27
C GLY A 2 15.08 12.32 9.00
N LEU A 3 15.40 12.93 7.85
CA LEU A 3 15.59 12.19 6.58
C LEU A 3 16.81 11.26 6.56
N LEU A 4 17.88 11.60 7.29
CA LEU A 4 19.07 10.76 7.41
C LEU A 4 18.80 9.51 8.27
N ALA A 5 17.95 9.63 9.29
CA ALA A 5 17.52 8.50 10.11
C ALA A 5 16.68 7.50 9.29
N LEU A 6 15.75 7.99 8.46
CA LEU A 6 14.98 7.16 7.53
C LEU A 6 15.86 6.39 6.54
N ARG A 7 16.95 7.02 6.07
CA ARG A 7 17.90 6.40 5.14
C ARG A 7 18.57 5.15 5.73
N ARG A 8 18.70 5.06 7.05
CA ARG A 8 19.25 3.89 7.77
C ARG A 8 18.29 2.69 7.78
N TYR A 9 16.99 2.91 7.57
CA TYR A 9 15.97 1.86 7.51
C TYR A 9 15.65 1.41 6.08
N LEU A 10 16.11 2.11 5.04
CA LEU A 10 16.01 1.67 3.64
C LEU A 10 16.53 0.24 3.36
N PRO A 11 17.61 -0.26 4.00
CA PRO A 11 18.05 -1.64 3.81
C PRO A 11 17.01 -2.69 4.25
N TYR A 12 16.18 -2.38 5.26
CA TYR A 12 15.10 -3.27 5.71
C TYR A 12 13.99 -3.44 4.68
N LEU A 13 13.90 -2.58 3.65
CA LEU A 13 12.95 -2.73 2.56
C LEU A 13 13.39 -3.71 1.47
N ARG A 14 14.70 -4.02 1.39
CA ARG A 14 15.24 -4.93 0.35
C ARG A 14 14.61 -6.32 0.30
N PRO A 15 14.20 -6.95 1.42
CA PRO A 15 13.45 -8.21 1.36
C PRO A 15 12.04 -8.03 0.78
N TYR A 16 11.47 -6.83 0.92
CA TYR A 16 10.06 -6.55 0.64
C TYR A 16 9.77 -6.02 -0.77
N VAL A 17 10.80 -5.80 -1.59
CA VAL A 17 10.62 -5.32 -2.98
C VAL A 17 9.72 -6.23 -3.82
N ARG A 18 9.74 -7.55 -3.58
CA ARG A 18 8.83 -8.48 -4.26
C ARG A 18 7.36 -8.18 -3.96
N TYR A 19 7.04 -7.88 -2.70
CA TYR A 19 5.68 -7.47 -2.31
C TYR A 19 5.30 -6.11 -2.89
N MET A 20 6.27 -5.19 -3.01
CA MET A 20 6.05 -3.89 -3.65
C MET A 20 5.78 -4.02 -5.15
N VAL A 21 6.43 -4.95 -5.85
CA VAL A 21 6.14 -5.25 -7.26
C VAL A 21 4.76 -5.86 -7.41
N ILE A 22 4.39 -6.83 -6.57
CA ILE A 22 3.03 -7.42 -6.59
C ILE A 22 1.99 -6.34 -6.28
N PHE A 23 2.25 -5.46 -5.31
CA PHE A 23 1.41 -4.31 -5.00
C PHE A 23 1.25 -3.40 -6.22
N LEU A 24 2.34 -3.04 -6.90
CA LEU A 24 2.32 -2.18 -8.09
C LEU A 24 1.50 -2.80 -9.22
N LEU A 25 1.72 -4.09 -9.50
CA LEU A 25 0.97 -4.80 -10.55
C LEU A 25 -0.52 -4.92 -10.21
N ALA A 26 -0.86 -5.23 -8.95
CA ALA A 26 -2.24 -5.29 -8.49
C ALA A 26 -2.92 -3.91 -8.52
N GLN A 27 -2.18 -2.84 -8.18
CA GLN A 27 -2.64 -1.45 -8.24
C GLN A 27 -2.97 -1.04 -9.67
N LEU A 28 -2.06 -1.30 -10.62
CA LEU A 28 -2.26 -1.00 -12.02
C LEU A 28 -3.45 -1.77 -12.59
N GLY A 29 -3.56 -3.06 -12.25
CA GLY A 29 -4.69 -3.90 -12.65
C GLY A 29 -6.02 -3.41 -12.08
N SER A 30 -6.07 -3.03 -10.79
CA SER A 30 -7.32 -2.55 -10.18
C SER A 30 -7.75 -1.22 -10.78
N LEU A 31 -6.82 -0.31 -11.06
CA LEU A 31 -7.12 0.96 -11.73
C LEU A 31 -7.63 0.76 -13.16
N ALA A 32 -7.00 -0.16 -13.92
CA ALA A 32 -7.46 -0.49 -15.26
C ALA A 32 -8.87 -1.09 -15.25
N ALA A 33 -9.17 -1.96 -14.28
CA ALA A 33 -10.51 -2.51 -14.09
C ALA A 33 -11.52 -1.41 -13.69
N ALA A 34 -11.17 -0.57 -12.72
CA ALA A 34 -12.01 0.55 -12.27
C ALA A 34 -12.32 1.54 -13.40
N ALA A 35 -11.35 1.85 -14.26
CA ALA A 35 -11.54 2.72 -15.43
C ALA A 35 -12.38 2.06 -16.53
N SER A 36 -12.43 0.73 -16.57
CA SER A 36 -13.24 -0.02 -17.54
C SER A 36 -14.72 -0.02 -17.17
N ILE A 37 -15.07 0.02 -15.88
CA ILE A 37 -16.46 0.02 -15.40
C ILE A 37 -17.31 1.15 -16.03
N PRO A 38 -16.94 2.45 -15.98
CA PRO A 38 -17.75 3.51 -16.56
C PRO A 38 -17.89 3.40 -18.08
N LYS A 39 -16.85 2.92 -18.78
CA LYS A 39 -16.95 2.65 -20.23
C LYS A 39 -17.93 1.53 -20.54
N VAL A 40 -17.92 0.44 -19.75
CA VAL A 40 -18.87 -0.66 -19.92
C VAL A 40 -20.30 -0.20 -19.63
N ILE A 41 -20.50 0.65 -18.61
CA ILE A 41 -21.81 1.26 -18.33
C ILE A 41 -22.27 2.10 -19.53
N GLN A 42 -21.38 2.91 -20.13
CA GLN A 42 -21.71 3.70 -21.32
C GLN A 42 -22.16 2.79 -22.49
N TYR A 43 -21.45 1.70 -22.78
CA TYR A 43 -21.84 0.75 -23.82
C TYR A 43 -23.18 0.06 -23.54
N ILE A 44 -23.50 -0.22 -22.26
CA ILE A 44 -24.80 -0.79 -21.88
C ILE A 44 -25.93 0.23 -22.08
N VAL A 45 -25.68 1.50 -21.76
CA VAL A 45 -26.67 2.58 -21.89
C VAL A 45 -26.93 2.91 -23.36
N ASP A 46 -25.89 3.00 -24.19
CA ASP A 46 -25.99 3.43 -25.60
C ASP A 46 -26.47 2.33 -26.55
N GLY A 47 -26.40 1.05 -26.16
CA GLY A 47 -26.73 -0.09 -27.04
C GLY A 47 -28.03 -0.82 -26.66
N PRO A 48 -27.96 -1.79 -25.74
CA PRO A 48 -29.07 -2.72 -25.48
C PRO A 48 -30.31 -2.07 -24.85
N ILE A 49 -30.15 -0.96 -24.11
CA ILE A 49 -31.29 -0.21 -23.56
C ILE A 49 -32.06 0.53 -24.67
N THR A 50 -31.36 1.06 -25.68
CA THR A 50 -31.99 1.73 -26.83
C THR A 50 -32.67 0.74 -27.79
N HIS A 51 -32.14 -0.47 -27.93
CA HIS A 51 -32.64 -1.49 -28.86
C HIS A 51 -33.61 -2.53 -28.24
N HIS A 52 -33.94 -2.45 -26.94
CA HIS A 52 -34.83 -3.38 -26.22
C HIS A 52 -34.44 -4.87 -26.34
N ASP A 53 -33.14 -5.16 -26.51
CA ASP A 53 -32.65 -6.52 -26.68
C ASP A 53 -32.15 -7.09 -25.33
N PHE A 54 -33.08 -7.69 -24.59
CA PHE A 54 -32.84 -8.21 -23.24
C PHE A 54 -31.82 -9.35 -23.19
N GLY A 55 -31.56 -10.06 -24.31
CA GLY A 55 -30.58 -11.14 -24.36
C GLY A 55 -29.13 -10.64 -24.26
N HIS A 56 -28.80 -9.57 -24.98
CA HIS A 56 -27.49 -8.93 -24.92
C HIS A 56 -27.27 -8.21 -23.59
N LEU A 57 -28.33 -7.67 -22.97
CA LEU A 57 -28.26 -7.00 -21.67
C LEU A 57 -27.73 -7.92 -20.56
N VAL A 58 -28.16 -9.18 -20.52
CA VAL A 58 -27.69 -10.17 -19.52
C VAL A 58 -26.22 -10.52 -19.73
N GLN A 59 -25.75 -10.60 -20.97
CA GLN A 59 -24.33 -10.87 -21.27
C GLN A 59 -23.42 -9.71 -20.84
N PHE A 60 -23.81 -8.47 -21.13
CA PHE A 60 -23.06 -7.28 -20.68
C PHE A 60 -23.11 -7.10 -19.15
N ALA A 61 -24.25 -7.38 -18.52
CA ALA A 61 -24.36 -7.39 -17.06
C ALA A 61 -23.43 -8.45 -16.44
N GLY A 62 -23.38 -9.66 -17.01
CA GLY A 62 -22.46 -10.71 -16.60
C GLY A 62 -20.99 -10.31 -16.75
N LEU A 63 -20.62 -9.67 -17.86
CA LEU A 63 -19.27 -9.14 -18.09
C LEU A 63 -18.90 -8.07 -17.05
N LEU A 64 -19.83 -7.17 -16.72
CA LEU A 64 -19.62 -6.12 -15.73
C LEU A 64 -19.39 -6.70 -14.33
N VAL A 65 -20.18 -7.70 -13.93
CA VAL A 65 -19.97 -8.44 -12.68
C VAL A 65 -18.60 -9.12 -12.65
N LEU A 66 -18.15 -9.67 -13.78
CA LEU A 66 -16.85 -10.33 -13.89
C LEU A 66 -15.69 -9.34 -13.75
N ILE A 67 -15.80 -8.15 -14.38
CA ILE A 67 -14.82 -7.06 -14.25
C ILE A 67 -14.78 -6.53 -12.81
N ALA A 68 -15.95 -6.30 -12.20
CA ALA A 68 -16.04 -5.86 -10.81
C ALA A 68 -15.47 -6.90 -9.83
N GLY A 69 -15.73 -8.19 -10.08
CA GLY A 69 -15.14 -9.30 -9.32
C GLY A 69 -13.63 -9.34 -9.44
N LEU A 70 -13.08 -9.11 -10.64
CA LEU A 70 -11.64 -9.02 -10.87
C LEU A 70 -11.02 -7.81 -10.14
N GLU A 71 -11.65 -6.63 -10.23
CA GLU A 71 -11.22 -5.44 -9.50
C GLU A 71 -11.17 -5.72 -7.99
N PHE A 72 -12.23 -6.29 -7.44
CA PHE A 72 -12.32 -6.64 -6.03
C PHE A 72 -11.21 -7.61 -5.61
N ALA A 73 -10.95 -8.65 -6.42
CA ALA A 73 -9.87 -9.60 -6.17
C ALA A 73 -8.49 -8.92 -6.16
N LEU A 74 -8.25 -7.98 -7.09
CA LEU A 74 -6.99 -7.22 -7.15
C LEU A 74 -6.81 -6.28 -5.96
N ILE A 75 -7.89 -5.63 -5.50
CA ILE A 75 -7.87 -4.79 -4.29
C ILE A 75 -7.54 -5.64 -3.06
N LEU A 76 -8.17 -6.81 -2.92
CA LEU A 76 -7.88 -7.74 -1.83
C LEU A 76 -6.43 -8.23 -1.87
N LEU A 77 -5.94 -8.61 -3.04
CA LEU A 77 -4.57 -9.07 -3.23
C LEU A 77 -3.57 -7.99 -2.79
N ARG A 78 -3.78 -6.76 -3.26
CA ARG A 78 -2.99 -5.58 -2.88
C ARG A 78 -2.99 -5.36 -1.36
N ARG A 79 -4.18 -5.43 -0.73
CA ARG A 79 -4.35 -5.22 0.72
C ARG A 79 -3.69 -6.34 1.53
N TYR A 80 -3.78 -7.58 1.08
CA TYR A 80 -3.17 -8.73 1.73
C TYR A 80 -1.64 -8.64 1.71
N PHE A 81 -1.03 -8.45 0.54
CA PHE A 81 0.43 -8.38 0.43
C PHE A 81 1.03 -7.17 1.14
N SER A 82 0.31 -6.03 1.14
CA SER A 82 0.67 -4.87 1.95
C SER A 82 0.68 -5.19 3.45
N GLY A 83 -0.36 -5.85 3.95
CA GLY A 83 -0.44 -6.22 5.36
C GLY A 83 0.66 -7.19 5.77
N VAL A 84 0.92 -8.20 4.93
CA VAL A 84 1.99 -9.18 5.15
C VAL A 84 3.36 -8.52 5.17
N ALA A 85 3.65 -7.62 4.23
CA ALA A 85 4.91 -6.87 4.22
C ALA A 85 5.08 -6.03 5.50
N SER A 86 4.03 -5.35 5.95
CA SER A 86 4.07 -4.55 7.19
C SER A 86 4.32 -5.39 8.42
N LEU A 87 3.67 -6.55 8.52
CA LEU A 87 3.80 -7.45 9.66
C LEU A 87 5.19 -8.08 9.75
N HIS A 88 5.73 -8.55 8.62
CA HIS A 88 7.07 -9.11 8.56
C HIS A 88 8.12 -8.03 8.88
N MET A 89 8.01 -6.83 8.32
CA MET A 89 8.97 -5.76 8.60
C MET A 89 8.92 -5.34 10.07
N GLU A 90 7.73 -5.30 10.68
CA GLU A 90 7.58 -5.10 12.12
C GLU A 90 8.31 -6.21 12.91
N THR A 91 8.17 -7.47 12.48
CA THR A 91 8.76 -8.63 13.16
C THR A 91 10.28 -8.65 13.05
N ASP A 92 10.85 -8.34 11.89
CA ASP A 92 12.30 -8.27 11.69
C ASP A 92 12.92 -7.18 12.57
N LEU A 93 12.34 -5.99 12.54
CA LEU A 93 12.79 -4.88 13.39
C LEU A 93 12.66 -5.19 14.89
N ARG A 94 11.68 -6.01 15.27
CA ARG A 94 11.51 -6.48 16.65
C ARG A 94 12.63 -7.44 17.03
N ASN A 95 12.95 -8.40 16.16
CA ASN A 95 13.97 -9.42 16.43
C ASN A 95 15.36 -8.79 16.54
N ASP A 96 15.69 -7.85 15.65
CA ASP A 96 16.99 -7.16 15.67
C ASP A 96 17.15 -6.26 16.90
N LEU A 97 16.07 -5.60 17.33
CA LEU A 97 16.08 -4.83 18.57
C LEU A 97 16.32 -5.73 19.78
N TYR A 98 15.61 -6.87 19.88
CA TYR A 98 15.81 -7.80 20.99
C TYR A 98 17.22 -8.40 20.99
N ALA A 99 17.74 -8.77 19.82
CA ALA A 99 19.10 -9.26 19.68
C ALA A 99 20.12 -8.21 20.14
N HIS A 100 19.92 -6.94 19.75
CA HIS A 100 20.78 -5.84 20.19
C HIS A 100 20.71 -5.64 21.71
N LEU A 101 19.51 -5.59 22.29
CA LEU A 101 19.32 -5.44 23.73
C LEU A 101 19.94 -6.59 24.54
N GLN A 102 19.92 -7.82 24.02
CA GLN A 102 20.56 -8.98 24.65
C GLN A 102 22.09 -8.96 24.51
N SER A 103 22.64 -8.30 23.49
CA SER A 103 24.08 -8.21 23.26
C SER A 103 24.79 -7.15 24.11
N LEU A 104 24.03 -6.31 24.84
CA LEU A 104 24.61 -5.27 25.67
C LEU A 104 25.28 -5.83 26.94
N GLN A 105 26.31 -5.12 27.40
CA GLN A 105 27.10 -5.52 28.57
C GLN A 105 26.27 -5.42 29.85
N VAL A 106 26.57 -6.31 30.81
CA VAL A 106 25.92 -6.36 32.14
C VAL A 106 26.00 -5.00 32.87
N SER A 107 27.09 -4.24 32.68
CA SER A 107 27.26 -2.89 33.24
C SER A 107 26.24 -1.86 32.74
N PHE A 108 25.71 -2.04 31.53
CA PHE A 108 24.65 -1.19 30.99
C PHE A 108 23.30 -1.54 31.63
N HIS A 109 23.06 -2.82 31.91
CA HIS A 109 21.88 -3.28 32.63
C HIS A 109 21.90 -2.84 34.11
N ASP A 110 23.08 -2.82 34.75
CA ASP A 110 23.26 -2.35 36.12
C ASP A 110 23.03 -0.83 36.29
N ASN A 111 23.34 -0.04 35.27
CA ASN A 111 23.08 1.41 35.28
C ASN A 111 21.60 1.77 35.00
N TRP A 112 20.78 0.81 34.57
CA TRP A 112 19.37 1.00 34.20
C TRP A 112 18.39 0.49 35.29
N GLN A 113 18.76 0.64 36.57
CA GLN A 113 18.08 0.05 37.74
C GLN A 113 16.61 0.44 37.97
N SER A 114 16.08 1.51 37.35
CA SER A 114 14.67 1.86 37.52
C SER A 114 13.78 1.05 36.56
N GLY A 115 13.14 -0.01 37.04
CA GLY A 115 12.24 -0.86 36.21
C GLY A 115 11.13 -0.08 35.47
N GLN A 116 10.72 1.10 35.96
CA GLN A 116 9.80 2.00 35.26
C GLN A 116 10.43 2.74 34.07
N LEU A 117 11.70 3.16 34.16
CA LEU A 117 12.39 3.83 33.05
C LEU A 117 12.72 2.84 31.94
N LEU A 118 13.13 1.62 32.31
CA LEU A 118 13.35 0.52 31.35
C LEU A 118 12.06 0.17 30.61
N SER A 119 10.94 0.02 31.33
CA SER A 119 9.64 -0.28 30.73
C SER A 119 9.17 0.83 29.77
N ARG A 120 9.34 2.11 30.15
CA ARG A 120 9.04 3.25 29.27
C ARG A 120 9.95 3.29 28.05
N ALA A 121 11.25 3.12 28.22
CA ALA A 121 12.19 3.12 27.10
C ALA A 121 11.88 1.98 26.10
N ILE A 122 11.59 0.77 26.59
CA ILE A 122 11.18 -0.35 25.73
C ILE A 122 9.85 -0.06 25.02
N ALA A 123 8.88 0.53 25.72
CA ALA A 123 7.59 0.89 25.14
C ALA A 123 7.73 2.00 24.07
N ASP A 124 8.54 3.02 24.34
CA ASP A 124 8.81 4.14 23.43
C ASP A 124 9.56 3.65 22.19
N ILE A 125 10.61 2.85 22.36
CA ILE A 125 11.34 2.22 21.25
C ILE A 125 10.40 1.30 20.45
N GLY A 126 9.54 0.54 21.13
CA GLY A 126 8.53 -0.30 20.49
C GLY A 126 7.54 0.50 19.64
N THR A 127 7.14 1.68 20.13
CA THR A 127 6.22 2.60 19.44
C THR A 127 6.89 3.25 18.22
N VAL A 128 8.10 3.78 18.38
CA VAL A 128 8.89 4.34 17.27
C VAL A 128 9.15 3.28 16.20
N ARG A 129 9.50 2.05 16.60
CA ARG A 129 9.68 0.92 15.69
C ARG A 129 8.42 0.60 14.91
N ARG A 130 7.26 0.52 15.56
CA ARG A 130 5.99 0.26 14.87
C ARG A 130 5.64 1.41 13.92
N PHE A 131 5.86 2.66 14.33
CA PHE A 131 5.67 3.83 13.48
C PHE A 131 6.57 3.78 12.24
N VAL A 132 7.86 3.46 12.40
CA VAL A 132 8.79 3.30 11.27
C VAL A 132 8.37 2.12 10.39
N SER A 133 8.01 0.98 10.97
CA SER A 133 7.64 -0.22 10.21
C SER A 133 6.39 0.02 9.36
N PHE A 134 5.32 0.44 10.04
CA PHE A 134 4.03 0.66 9.40
C PHE A 134 4.04 1.90 8.51
N GLY A 135 4.58 3.01 9.02
CA GLY A 135 4.59 4.29 8.33
C GLY A 135 5.44 4.28 7.07
N LEU A 136 6.57 3.58 7.07
CA LEU A 136 7.47 3.55 5.90
C LEU A 136 6.86 2.74 4.74
N ILE A 137 6.21 1.61 5.01
CA ILE A 137 5.48 0.86 3.97
C ILE A 137 4.29 1.68 3.47
N TRP A 138 3.51 2.24 4.37
CA TRP A 138 2.34 3.05 4.01
C TRP A 138 2.72 4.29 3.19
N PHE A 139 3.81 4.96 3.57
CA PHE A 139 4.35 6.10 2.83
C PHE A 139 4.75 5.72 1.40
N ILE A 140 5.41 4.58 1.22
CA ILE A 140 5.77 4.12 -0.12
C ILE A 140 4.53 3.75 -0.93
N GLN A 141 3.53 3.11 -0.30
CA GLN A 141 2.27 2.81 -0.98
C GLN A 141 1.57 4.08 -1.48
N ILE A 142 1.57 5.14 -0.67
CA ILE A 142 1.03 6.45 -1.06
C ILE A 142 1.81 7.02 -2.23
N ILE A 143 3.14 7.06 -2.16
CA ILE A 143 3.97 7.58 -3.25
C ILE A 143 3.73 6.80 -4.54
N VAL A 144 3.73 5.47 -4.47
CA VAL A 144 3.50 4.61 -5.64
C VAL A 144 2.10 4.86 -6.21
N THR A 145 1.08 4.92 -5.36
CA THR A 145 -0.30 5.21 -5.79
C THR A 145 -0.38 6.57 -6.47
N PHE A 146 0.22 7.59 -5.86
CA PHE A 146 0.27 8.94 -6.38
C PHE A 146 0.93 8.99 -7.77
N VAL A 147 2.10 8.36 -7.92
CA VAL A 147 2.81 8.29 -9.21
C VAL A 147 1.98 7.56 -10.27
N VAL A 148 1.39 6.41 -9.93
CA VAL A 148 0.55 5.64 -10.86
C VAL A 148 -0.64 6.46 -11.35
N VAL A 149 -1.36 7.11 -10.43
CA VAL A 149 -2.52 7.94 -10.78
C VAL A 149 -2.09 9.14 -11.63
N LEU A 150 -0.99 9.81 -11.27
CA LEU A 150 -0.47 10.96 -12.01
C LEU A 150 -0.09 10.59 -13.45
N VAL A 151 0.60 9.47 -13.64
CA VAL A 151 0.97 8.96 -14.98
C VAL A 151 -0.28 8.64 -15.81
N LEU A 152 -1.28 7.99 -15.21
CA LEU A 152 -2.53 7.67 -15.90
C LEU A 152 -3.35 8.91 -16.28
N MET A 153 -3.46 9.89 -15.38
CA MET A 153 -4.15 11.14 -15.69
C MET A 153 -3.46 11.91 -16.80
N ALA A 154 -2.12 11.93 -16.81
CA ALA A 154 -1.34 12.55 -17.88
C ALA A 154 -1.58 11.87 -19.25
N GLN A 155 -1.90 10.57 -19.28
CA GLN A 155 -2.24 9.85 -20.51
C GLN A 155 -3.68 10.06 -20.99
N LEU A 156 -4.64 10.23 -20.09
CA LEU A 156 -6.04 10.52 -20.47
C LEU A 156 -6.22 11.97 -20.93
N ASP A 157 -5.81 12.93 -20.09
CA ASP A 157 -5.95 14.37 -20.34
C ASP A 157 -4.97 15.15 -19.47
N TRP A 158 -3.91 15.69 -20.09
CA TRP A 158 -2.85 16.43 -19.39
C TRP A 158 -3.36 17.65 -18.60
N GLN A 159 -4.50 18.23 -19.00
CA GLN A 159 -5.14 19.36 -18.33
C GLN A 159 -5.75 18.97 -16.99
N LEU A 160 -6.38 17.79 -16.88
CA LEU A 160 -6.92 17.27 -15.63
C LEU A 160 -5.81 16.89 -14.64
N GLY A 161 -4.69 16.34 -15.14
CA GLY A 161 -3.52 16.03 -14.31
C GLY A 161 -2.91 17.26 -13.63
N LEU A 162 -2.84 18.40 -14.34
CA LEU A 162 -2.35 19.67 -13.81
C LEU A 162 -3.24 20.24 -12.69
N VAL A 163 -4.57 20.17 -12.85
CA VAL A 163 -5.53 20.67 -11.85
C VAL A 163 -5.45 19.87 -10.54
N VAL A 164 -5.28 18.55 -10.61
CA VAL A 164 -5.17 17.69 -9.42
C VAL A 164 -3.88 17.96 -8.64
N VAL A 165 -2.75 18.12 -9.33
CA VAL A 165 -1.46 18.45 -8.68
C VAL A 165 -1.49 19.81 -7.99
N LEU A 166 -2.26 20.75 -8.51
CA LEU A 166 -2.39 22.10 -7.95
C LEU A 166 -3.37 22.16 -6.76
N CYS A 167 -4.31 21.22 -6.69
CA CYS A 167 -5.34 21.17 -5.65
C CYS A 167 -4.99 20.25 -4.46
N MET A 168 -4.01 19.35 -4.62
CA MET A 168 -3.44 18.52 -3.55
C MET A 168 -2.26 19.21 -2.86
#